data_AF-A0A1M5K096-F1
#
_entry.id   AF-A0A1M5K096-F1
#
_cell.length_a   1.000
_cell.length_b   1.000
_cell.length_c   1.000
_cell.angle_alpha   90.00
_cell.angle_beta   90.00
_cell.angle_gamma   90.00
#
_symmetry.space_group_name_H-M   'P 1'
#
loop_
_entity.id
_entity.type
_entity.pdbx_description
1 polymer ?
#
loop_
_entity_poly.entity_id
_entity_poly.type
_entity_poly.pdbx_seq_one_letter_code
_entity_poly.pdbx_strand_id
1 'polypeptide(L)'
;MLRHIKRASPLIFGAVAFLIIWWIVDSSQAFQNCINEAENGTAREFWVYRRCLGAYVIDKNAAITALGTLAVAIFTAILGGFTISLSKSTRIAAEAAQKAADAAFAAERARFFVVVDKHNLTEIVKLVESSGASENSGIPGGDNVCITYRFKNYGKTLEVVRELIVDSMIDTEPVDPPALFLSTKDFPEYMIGASGSTKVVNYSPVKRPLVSHVRSIGRNSAHLWFFGRLYYDDVFGNHQVHRFYFRSKCPLGSDSIVLQPFEYKDYNQST
;
A
#
# COMPACT_ATOMS: atom_id res chain seq x y z
N MET A 1 33.32 -8.65 -0.80
CA MET A 1 34.14 -9.69 -1.47
C MET A 1 33.32 -10.79 -2.17
N LEU A 2 32.20 -11.27 -1.62
CA LEU A 2 31.36 -12.35 -2.22
C LEU A 2 30.59 -12.00 -3.52
N ARG A 3 30.60 -10.75 -4.01
CA ARG A 3 29.91 -10.39 -5.26
C ARG A 3 30.71 -10.76 -6.53
N HIS A 4 32.02 -10.95 -6.44
CA HIS A 4 32.84 -11.28 -7.62
C HIS A 4 32.84 -12.78 -8.00
N ILE A 5 32.42 -13.67 -7.10
CA ILE A 5 32.36 -15.13 -7.39
C ILE A 5 31.10 -15.52 -8.17
N LYS A 6 30.04 -14.69 -8.16
CA LYS A 6 28.73 -15.02 -8.77
C LYS A 6 28.71 -15.07 -10.31
N ARG A 7 29.82 -14.75 -10.98
CA ARG A 7 29.95 -14.80 -12.45
C ARG A 7 30.98 -15.81 -12.94
N ALA A 8 31.39 -16.76 -12.11
CA ALA A 8 32.09 -17.93 -12.62
C ALA A 8 31.12 -18.69 -13.55
N SER A 9 31.36 -18.56 -14.86
CA SER A 9 30.56 -19.21 -15.90
C SER A 9 30.53 -20.73 -15.63
N PRO A 10 29.40 -21.42 -15.85
CA PRO A 10 29.33 -22.89 -15.76
C PRO A 10 30.43 -23.58 -16.59
N LEU A 11 30.96 -22.90 -17.62
CA LEU A 11 32.13 -23.33 -18.39
C LEU A 11 33.39 -23.50 -17.54
N ILE A 12 33.63 -22.65 -16.55
CA ILE A 12 34.83 -22.72 -15.69
C ILE A 12 34.75 -23.96 -14.79
N PHE A 13 33.58 -24.22 -14.19
CA PHE A 13 33.37 -25.43 -13.38
C PHE A 13 33.50 -26.71 -14.22
N GLY A 14 32.94 -26.70 -15.45
CA GLY A 14 33.11 -27.81 -16.39
C GLY A 14 34.58 -28.05 -16.75
N ALA A 15 35.34 -27.00 -17.05
CA ALA A 15 36.77 -27.10 -17.37
C ALA A 15 37.60 -27.61 -16.19
N VAL A 16 37.34 -27.11 -14.97
CA VAL A 16 38.04 -27.57 -13.76
C VAL A 16 37.72 -29.04 -13.48
N ALA A 17 36.47 -29.47 -13.58
CA ALA A 17 36.09 -30.86 -13.41
C ALA A 17 36.77 -31.77 -14.45
N PHE A 18 36.84 -31.33 -15.72
CA PHE A 18 37.53 -32.06 -16.77
C PHE A 18 39.03 -32.19 -16.49
N LEU A 19 39.70 -31.10 -16.07
CA LEU A 19 41.12 -31.11 -15.72
C LEU A 19 41.42 -32.03 -14.52
N ILE A 20 40.53 -32.07 -13.51
CA ILE A 20 40.68 -32.97 -12.36
C ILE A 20 40.55 -34.43 -12.81
N ILE A 21 39.55 -34.77 -13.64
CA ILE A 21 39.38 -36.13 -14.17
C ILE A 21 40.59 -36.53 -15.02
N TRP A 22 41.04 -35.63 -15.90
CA TRP A 22 42.23 -35.85 -16.72
C TRP A 22 43.46 -36.14 -15.86
N TRP A 23 43.71 -35.32 -14.83
CA TRP A 23 44.84 -35.48 -13.92
C TRP A 23 44.78 -36.79 -13.11
N ILE A 24 43.60 -37.21 -12.65
CA ILE A 24 43.41 -38.49 -11.94
C ILE A 24 43.73 -39.68 -12.85
N VAL A 25 43.34 -39.61 -14.13
CA VAL A 25 43.63 -40.68 -15.10
C VAL A 25 45.12 -40.73 -15.42
N ASP A 26 45.74 -39.58 -15.68
CA ASP A 26 47.14 -39.48 -16.08
C ASP A 26 48.12 -39.88 -14.96
N SER A 27 47.77 -39.58 -13.70
CA SER A 27 48.59 -39.94 -12.51
C SER A 27 48.53 -41.42 -12.10
N SER A 28 47.68 -42.23 -12.74
CA SER A 28 47.56 -43.65 -12.40
C SER A 28 48.70 -44.49 -12.98
N GLN A 29 49.59 -44.99 -12.10
CA GLN A 29 50.67 -45.90 -12.50
C GLN A 29 50.15 -47.18 -13.18
N ALA A 30 49.01 -47.72 -12.74
CA ALA A 30 48.42 -48.90 -13.37
C ALA A 30 47.97 -48.63 -14.81
N PHE A 31 47.47 -47.42 -15.07
CA PHE A 31 47.07 -46.99 -16.40
C PHE A 31 48.28 -46.77 -17.31
N GLN A 32 49.31 -46.07 -16.81
CA GLN A 32 50.56 -45.82 -17.52
C GLN A 32 51.29 -47.13 -17.86
N ASN A 33 51.36 -48.07 -16.92
CA ASN A 33 51.98 -49.39 -17.14
C ASN A 33 51.25 -50.17 -18.24
N CYS A 34 49.91 -50.13 -18.26
CA CYS A 34 49.12 -50.81 -19.29
C CYS A 34 49.27 -50.17 -20.68
N ILE A 35 49.40 -48.84 -20.76
CA ILE A 35 49.70 -48.14 -22.03
C ILE A 35 51.11 -48.51 -22.53
N ASN A 36 52.12 -48.44 -21.67
CA ASN A 36 53.51 -48.73 -22.04
C ASN A 36 53.70 -50.18 -22.51
N GLU A 37 52.98 -51.13 -21.91
CA GLU A 37 53.02 -52.54 -22.32
C GLU A 37 52.37 -52.79 -23.69
N ALA A 38 51.35 -51.99 -24.03
CA ALA A 38 50.62 -52.12 -25.28
C ALA A 38 51.25 -51.36 -26.46
N GLU A 39 52.07 -50.33 -26.21
CA GLU A 39 52.80 -49.56 -27.23
C GLU A 39 53.81 -50.43 -28.02
N ASN A 40 54.23 -51.57 -27.45
CA ASN A 40 55.08 -52.56 -28.12
C ASN A 40 54.35 -53.46 -29.14
N GLY A 41 53.02 -53.34 -29.27
CA GLY A 41 52.22 -54.12 -30.22
C GLY A 41 51.64 -53.25 -31.34
N THR A 42 51.64 -53.74 -32.60
CA THR A 42 51.07 -53.08 -33.79
C THR A 42 49.53 -53.02 -33.81
N ALA A 43 48.89 -52.90 -32.64
CA ALA A 43 47.44 -52.83 -32.49
C ALA A 43 46.93 -51.39 -32.58
N ARG A 44 45.72 -51.20 -33.11
CA ARG A 44 45.03 -49.91 -33.21
C ARG A 44 44.91 -49.25 -31.81
N GLU A 45 45.53 -48.08 -31.66
CA GLU A 45 45.67 -47.29 -30.42
C GLU A 45 44.39 -47.18 -29.58
N PHE A 46 43.23 -47.04 -30.22
CA PHE A 46 41.96 -46.83 -29.50
C PHE A 46 41.49 -48.03 -28.67
N TRP A 47 41.71 -49.27 -29.16
CA TRP A 47 41.23 -50.47 -28.47
C TRP A 47 42.03 -50.80 -27.22
N VAL A 48 43.33 -50.51 -27.27
CA VAL A 48 44.26 -50.61 -26.16
C VAL A 48 43.81 -49.69 -25.02
N TYR A 49 43.58 -48.41 -25.34
CA TYR A 49 43.17 -47.40 -24.36
C TYR A 49 41.89 -47.83 -23.62
N ARG A 50 40.88 -48.30 -24.36
CA ARG A 50 39.61 -48.75 -23.78
C ARG A 50 39.79 -49.96 -22.85
N ARG A 51 40.66 -50.91 -23.20
CA ARG A 51 40.93 -52.11 -22.38
C ARG A 51 41.65 -51.76 -21.08
N CYS A 52 42.67 -50.92 -21.16
CA CYS A 52 43.41 -50.43 -19.98
C CYS A 52 42.51 -49.62 -19.04
N LEU A 53 41.64 -48.77 -19.59
CA LEU A 53 40.71 -47.98 -18.81
C LEU A 53 39.67 -48.85 -18.09
N GLY A 54 39.20 -49.94 -18.73
CA GLY A 54 38.31 -50.91 -18.10
C GLY A 54 38.94 -51.64 -16.90
N ALA A 55 40.19 -52.07 -17.02
CA ALA A 55 40.92 -52.70 -15.91
C ALA A 55 41.15 -51.72 -14.76
N TYR A 56 41.49 -50.47 -15.07
CA TYR A 56 41.65 -49.41 -14.06
C TYR A 56 40.35 -49.12 -13.29
N VAL A 57 39.21 -49.04 -13.99
CA VAL A 57 37.91 -48.80 -13.36
C VAL A 57 37.51 -49.95 -12.43
N ILE A 58 37.83 -51.21 -12.79
CA ILE A 58 37.55 -52.37 -11.94
C ILE A 58 38.41 -52.35 -10.68
N ASP A 59 39.71 -52.05 -10.79
CA ASP A 59 40.63 -51.99 -9.63
C ASP A 59 40.32 -50.83 -8.66
N LYS A 60 39.86 -49.69 -9.19
CA LYS A 60 39.57 -48.48 -8.40
C LYS A 60 38.08 -48.21 -8.21
N ASN A 61 37.22 -49.21 -8.38
CA ASN A 61 35.77 -49.05 -8.33
C ASN A 61 35.28 -48.30 -7.08
N ALA A 62 35.78 -48.66 -5.89
CA ALA A 62 35.38 -48.06 -4.62
C ALA A 62 35.74 -46.58 -4.53
N ALA A 63 36.94 -46.20 -4.99
CA ALA A 63 37.40 -44.81 -5.00
C ALA A 63 36.60 -43.95 -5.99
N ILE A 64 36.34 -44.49 -7.19
CA ILE A 64 35.54 -43.81 -8.22
C ILE A 64 34.10 -43.60 -7.74
N THR A 65 33.48 -44.62 -7.14
CA THR A 65 32.14 -44.50 -6.57
C THR A 65 32.09 -43.47 -5.44
N ALA A 66 33.08 -43.47 -4.53
CA ALA A 66 33.15 -42.48 -3.45
C ALA A 66 33.24 -41.04 -3.98
N LEU A 67 34.14 -40.79 -4.95
CA LEU A 67 34.26 -39.49 -5.59
C LEU A 67 32.97 -39.07 -6.31
N GLY A 68 32.32 -40.01 -7.00
CA GLY A 68 31.02 -39.78 -7.63
C GLY A 68 29.95 -39.37 -6.64
N THR A 69 29.82 -40.09 -5.52
CA THR A 69 28.84 -39.75 -4.46
C THR A 69 29.12 -38.40 -3.82
N LEU A 70 30.40 -38.04 -3.61
CA LEU A 70 30.78 -36.73 -3.08
C LEU A 70 30.41 -35.60 -4.05
N ALA A 71 30.65 -35.77 -5.35
CA ALA A 71 30.30 -34.79 -6.37
C ALA A 71 28.78 -34.58 -6.44
N VAL A 72 27.99 -35.66 -6.42
CA VAL A 72 26.52 -35.58 -6.37
C VAL A 72 26.07 -34.86 -5.11
N ALA A 73 26.61 -35.19 -3.93
CA ALA A 73 26.26 -34.55 -2.67
C ALA A 73 26.52 -33.03 -2.69
N ILE A 74 27.67 -32.59 -3.23
CA ILE A 74 28.00 -31.16 -3.38
C ILE A 74 26.99 -30.48 -4.30
N PHE A 75 26.68 -31.09 -5.45
CA PHE A 75 25.73 -30.52 -6.40
C PHE A 75 24.32 -30.41 -5.81
N THR A 76 23.85 -31.43 -5.12
CA THR A 76 22.56 -31.42 -4.41
C THR A 76 22.52 -30.33 -3.34
N ALA A 77 23.60 -30.13 -2.57
CA ALA A 77 23.69 -29.05 -1.59
C ALA A 77 23.60 -27.66 -2.23
N ILE A 78 24.30 -27.46 -3.37
CA ILE A 78 24.25 -26.21 -4.13
C ILE A 78 22.84 -25.96 -4.68
N LEU A 79 22.22 -26.97 -5.29
CA LEU A 79 20.83 -26.88 -5.78
C LEU A 79 19.86 -26.55 -4.66
N GLY A 80 19.98 -27.20 -3.49
CA GLY A 80 19.16 -26.91 -2.32
C GLY A 80 19.29 -25.45 -1.87
N GLY A 81 20.52 -24.92 -1.84
CA GLY A 81 20.79 -23.52 -1.54
C GLY A 81 20.11 -22.55 -2.52
N PHE A 82 20.20 -22.82 -3.83
CA PHE A 82 19.53 -22.02 -4.85
C PHE A 82 18.00 -22.11 -4.76
N THR A 83 17.44 -23.30 -4.53
CA THR A 83 15.98 -23.48 -4.37
C THR A 83 15.44 -22.69 -3.18
N ILE A 84 16.14 -22.69 -2.03
CA ILE A 84 15.74 -21.89 -0.86
C ILE A 84 15.83 -20.38 -1.17
N SER A 85 16.88 -19.95 -1.87
CA SER A 85 17.00 -18.54 -2.27
C SER A 85 15.90 -18.12 -3.24
N LEU A 86 15.55 -18.97 -4.20
CA LEU A 86 14.50 -18.71 -5.18
C LEU A 86 13.13 -18.63 -4.49
N SER A 87 12.82 -19.55 -3.56
CA SER A 87 11.54 -19.54 -2.85
C SER A 87 11.33 -18.26 -2.04
N LYS A 88 12.39 -17.73 -1.40
CA LYS A 88 12.35 -16.44 -0.70
C LYS A 88 12.05 -15.28 -1.65
N SER A 89 12.74 -15.21 -2.79
CA SER A 89 12.49 -14.17 -3.79
C SER A 89 11.08 -14.23 -4.36
N THR A 90 10.57 -15.43 -4.66
CA THR A 90 9.20 -15.62 -5.15
C THR A 90 8.17 -15.15 -4.12
N ARG A 91 8.38 -15.42 -2.82
CA ARG A 91 7.48 -14.95 -1.76
C ARG A 91 7.43 -13.43 -1.67
N ILE A 92 8.58 -12.76 -1.74
CA ILE A 92 8.66 -11.29 -1.71
C ILE A 92 7.99 -10.70 -2.95
N ALA A 93 8.22 -11.28 -4.12
CA ALA A 93 7.57 -10.84 -5.36
C ALA A 93 6.05 -11.03 -5.31
N ALA A 94 5.57 -12.15 -4.77
CA ALA A 94 4.14 -12.39 -4.59
C ALA A 94 3.50 -11.40 -3.61
N GLU A 95 4.14 -11.12 -2.48
CA GLU A 95 3.67 -10.13 -1.50
C GLU A 95 3.64 -8.71 -2.10
N ALA A 96 4.67 -8.34 -2.87
CA ALA A 96 4.72 -7.06 -3.55
C ALA A 96 3.61 -6.95 -4.62
N ALA A 97 3.36 -8.01 -5.38
CA ALA A 97 2.28 -8.07 -6.36
C ALA A 97 0.90 -7.97 -5.69
N GLN A 98 0.71 -8.63 -4.54
CA GLN A 98 -0.51 -8.52 -3.75
C GLN A 98 -0.73 -7.09 -3.27
N LYS A 99 0.29 -6.46 -2.65
CA LYS A 99 0.20 -5.05 -2.21
C LYS A 99 -0.07 -4.09 -3.38
N ALA A 100 0.53 -4.35 -4.55
CA ALA A 100 0.29 -3.55 -5.74
C ALA A 100 -1.15 -3.72 -6.26
N ALA A 101 -1.68 -4.94 -6.25
CA ALA A 101 -3.08 -5.20 -6.62
C ALA A 101 -4.04 -4.52 -5.64
N ASP A 102 -3.82 -4.66 -4.33
CA ASP A 102 -4.65 -4.03 -3.30
C ASP A 102 -4.61 -2.49 -3.41
N ALA A 103 -3.43 -1.92 -3.66
CA ALA A 103 -3.27 -0.48 -3.88
C ALA A 103 -3.97 -0.02 -5.18
N ALA A 104 -3.91 -0.81 -6.25
CA ALA A 104 -4.61 -0.52 -7.49
C ALA A 104 -6.14 -0.54 -7.27
N PHE A 105 -6.67 -1.58 -6.62
CA PHE A 105 -8.09 -1.64 -6.26
C PHE A 105 -8.51 -0.46 -5.38
N ALA A 106 -7.71 -0.10 -4.37
CA ALA A 106 -7.98 1.05 -3.50
C ALA A 106 -7.89 2.40 -4.23
N ALA A 107 -7.15 2.49 -5.33
CA ALA A 107 -7.07 3.67 -6.19
C ALA A 107 -8.26 3.79 -7.15
N GLU A 108 -8.89 2.67 -7.52
CA GLU A 108 -10.04 2.64 -8.43
C GLU A 108 -11.39 2.78 -7.72
N ARG A 109 -11.43 2.49 -6.42
CA ARG A 109 -12.61 2.72 -5.56
C ARG A 109 -13.04 4.17 -5.57
N ALA A 110 -14.33 4.40 -5.34
CA ALA A 110 -14.85 5.72 -5.19
C ALA A 110 -14.27 6.44 -3.97
N ARG A 111 -14.12 7.75 -4.15
CA ARG A 111 -13.59 8.63 -3.12
C ARG A 111 -14.47 9.85 -3.07
N PHE A 112 -15.34 9.88 -2.08
CA PHE A 112 -16.18 11.04 -1.83
C PHE A 112 -15.36 12.14 -1.19
N PHE A 113 -15.61 13.36 -1.63
CA PHE A 113 -15.14 14.58 -1.00
C PHE A 113 -16.31 15.53 -0.87
N VAL A 114 -16.40 16.19 0.28
CA VAL A 114 -17.36 17.27 0.47
C VAL A 114 -16.79 18.54 -0.15
N VAL A 115 -17.56 19.14 -1.05
CA VAL A 115 -17.30 20.45 -1.62
C VAL A 115 -18.27 21.43 -0.97
N VAL A 116 -17.75 22.37 -0.19
CA VAL A 116 -18.54 23.47 0.37
C VAL A 116 -18.65 24.54 -0.71
N ASP A 117 -19.86 24.75 -1.24
CA ASP A 117 -20.12 25.72 -2.31
C ASP A 117 -20.33 27.12 -1.73
N LYS A 118 -21.06 27.26 -0.61
CA LYS A 118 -21.33 28.55 0.05
C LYS A 118 -21.58 28.38 1.55
N HIS A 119 -21.29 29.42 2.34
CA HIS A 119 -21.75 29.54 3.72
C HIS A 119 -22.00 31.01 4.09
N ASN A 120 -22.78 31.27 5.15
CA ASN A 120 -23.12 32.63 5.61
C ASN A 120 -22.38 33.09 6.88
N LEU A 121 -21.31 32.41 7.29
CA LEU A 121 -20.62 32.70 8.56
C LEU A 121 -20.09 34.13 8.69
N THR A 122 -19.47 34.65 7.63
CA THR A 122 -18.93 36.02 7.60
C THR A 122 -20.03 37.06 7.82
N GLU A 123 -21.20 36.86 7.20
CA GLU A 123 -22.34 37.77 7.30
C GLU A 123 -22.91 37.74 8.73
N ILE A 124 -23.06 36.54 9.31
CA ILE A 124 -23.53 36.35 10.68
C ILE A 124 -22.59 37.00 11.70
N VAL A 125 -21.28 36.83 11.56
CA VAL A 125 -20.31 37.43 12.47
C VAL A 125 -20.37 38.96 12.41
N LYS A 126 -20.40 39.54 11.21
CA LYS A 126 -20.51 41.01 11.02
C LYS A 126 -21.83 41.57 11.60
N LEU A 127 -22.93 40.84 11.41
CA LEU A 127 -24.23 41.23 11.98
C LEU A 127 -24.18 41.22 13.52
N VAL A 128 -23.60 40.18 14.11
CA VAL A 128 -23.48 40.08 15.57
C VAL A 128 -22.57 41.16 16.14
N GLU A 129 -21.43 41.45 15.49
CA GLU A 129 -20.50 42.50 15.92
C GLU A 129 -21.11 43.91 15.87
N SER A 130 -21.94 44.20 14.87
CA SER A 130 -22.60 45.50 14.71
C SER A 130 -23.86 45.68 15.57
N SER A 131 -24.55 44.60 15.91
CA SER A 131 -25.86 44.66 16.61
C SER A 131 -25.81 45.06 18.09
N GLY A 132 -24.67 44.90 18.76
CA GLY A 132 -24.58 45.06 20.22
C GLY A 132 -25.46 44.09 21.02
N ALA A 133 -25.91 42.99 20.42
CA ALA A 133 -26.81 42.04 21.05
C ALA A 133 -26.19 41.36 22.30
N SER A 134 -27.06 41.00 23.25
CA SER A 134 -26.69 40.31 24.49
C SER A 134 -26.06 38.94 24.21
N GLU A 135 -25.09 38.53 25.02
CA GLU A 135 -24.31 37.30 24.79
C GLU A 135 -25.16 36.03 24.81
N ASN A 136 -26.23 36.04 25.61
CA ASN A 136 -27.11 34.90 25.82
C ASN A 136 -28.34 34.91 24.91
N SER A 137 -28.48 35.89 24.01
CA SER A 137 -29.55 35.88 23.01
C SER A 137 -29.17 35.08 21.76
N GLY A 138 -30.17 34.64 21.00
CA GLY A 138 -29.96 34.13 19.65
C GLY A 138 -29.46 35.21 18.70
N ILE A 139 -29.04 34.79 17.50
CA ILE A 139 -28.59 35.72 16.44
C ILE A 139 -29.70 36.73 16.10
N PRO A 140 -29.41 38.05 16.07
CA PRO A 140 -30.35 39.08 15.62
C PRO A 140 -30.90 38.78 14.23
N GLY A 141 -32.19 39.08 13.99
CA GLY A 141 -32.84 38.77 12.72
C GLY A 141 -33.30 37.31 12.55
N GLY A 142 -32.93 36.43 13.47
CA GLY A 142 -33.36 35.02 13.45
C GLY A 142 -32.64 34.16 12.41
N ASP A 143 -31.62 34.69 11.75
CA ASP A 143 -30.76 33.95 10.84
C ASP A 143 -30.04 32.82 11.57
N ASN A 144 -29.83 31.71 10.87
CA ASN A 144 -29.06 30.57 11.37
C ASN A 144 -27.85 30.34 10.46
N VAL A 145 -26.86 29.62 10.99
CA VAL A 145 -25.74 29.15 10.17
C VAL A 145 -26.29 28.28 9.04
N CYS A 146 -25.88 28.59 7.82
CA CYS A 146 -26.25 27.87 6.62
C CYS A 146 -24.98 27.51 5.86
N ILE A 147 -24.84 26.22 5.57
CA ILE A 147 -23.75 25.65 4.79
C ILE A 147 -24.37 24.93 3.60
N THR A 148 -23.98 25.36 2.41
CA THR A 148 -24.36 24.77 1.15
C THR A 148 -23.20 23.93 0.65
N TYR A 149 -23.43 22.64 0.43
CA TYR A 149 -22.38 21.69 0.07
C TYR A 149 -22.90 20.59 -0.85
N ARG A 150 -21.98 19.86 -1.46
CA ARG A 150 -22.26 18.67 -2.27
C ARG A 150 -21.17 17.63 -2.10
N PHE A 151 -21.48 16.37 -2.36
CA PHE A 151 -20.48 15.32 -2.44
C PHE A 151 -20.02 15.17 -3.88
N LYS A 152 -18.71 15.06 -4.08
CA LYS A 152 -18.11 14.75 -5.37
C LYS A 152 -17.33 13.45 -5.27
N ASN A 153 -17.62 12.52 -6.16
CA ASN A 153 -16.87 11.28 -6.27
C ASN A 153 -15.67 11.52 -7.19
N TYR A 154 -14.45 11.47 -6.65
CA TYR A 154 -13.21 11.58 -7.42
C TYR A 154 -12.62 10.23 -7.80
N GLY A 155 -13.25 9.11 -7.38
CA GLY A 155 -12.84 7.78 -7.81
C GLY A 155 -13.42 7.41 -9.18
N LYS A 156 -13.02 6.22 -9.67
CA LYS A 156 -13.38 5.72 -11.00
C LYS A 156 -14.65 4.87 -11.02
N THR A 157 -15.13 4.46 -9.86
CA THR A 157 -16.28 3.58 -9.69
C THR A 157 -17.50 4.36 -9.21
N LEU A 158 -18.68 3.86 -9.58
CA LEU A 158 -19.98 4.36 -9.14
C LEU A 158 -20.26 3.86 -7.72
N GLU A 159 -20.98 4.61 -6.90
CA GLU A 159 -21.38 4.12 -5.57
C GLU A 159 -22.82 4.41 -5.27
N VAL A 160 -23.36 3.62 -4.34
CA VAL A 160 -24.72 3.78 -3.85
C VAL A 160 -24.68 4.40 -2.45
N VAL A 161 -25.13 5.65 -2.30
CA VAL A 161 -25.23 6.30 -0.99
C VAL A 161 -26.36 5.66 -0.19
N ARG A 162 -26.04 5.20 1.02
CA ARG A 162 -26.98 4.56 1.94
C ARG A 162 -27.50 5.54 2.97
N GLU A 163 -26.58 6.22 3.63
CA GLU A 163 -26.90 7.04 4.77
C GLU A 163 -25.96 8.23 4.84
N LEU A 164 -26.52 9.41 5.10
CA LEU A 164 -25.77 10.60 5.38
C LEU A 164 -26.10 11.12 6.78
N ILE A 165 -25.03 11.29 7.55
CA ILE A 165 -25.07 11.90 8.86
C ILE A 165 -24.22 13.17 8.80
N VAL A 166 -24.82 14.32 9.10
CA VAL A 166 -24.15 15.61 9.10
C VAL A 166 -24.56 16.39 10.32
N ASP A 167 -23.58 16.99 10.98
CA ASP A 167 -23.82 17.90 12.07
C ASP A 167 -22.78 19.02 12.13
N SER A 168 -22.96 19.92 13.09
CA SER A 168 -22.04 20.99 13.36
C SER A 168 -22.06 21.39 14.82
N MET A 169 -20.95 21.95 15.28
CA MET A 169 -20.84 22.48 16.62
C MET A 169 -19.86 23.65 16.65
N ILE A 170 -19.92 24.44 17.72
CA ILE A 170 -18.96 25.52 17.94
C ILE A 170 -18.14 25.13 19.16
N ASP A 171 -16.84 24.94 18.97
CA ASP A 171 -15.92 24.51 20.02
C ASP A 171 -14.50 25.04 19.74
N THR A 172 -13.65 25.07 20.75
CA THR A 172 -12.24 25.46 20.65
C THR A 172 -11.39 24.32 20.09
N GLU A 173 -11.74 23.07 20.40
CA GLU A 173 -10.99 21.87 20.01
C GLU A 173 -11.74 21.07 18.93
N PRO A 174 -11.02 20.26 18.12
CA PRO A 174 -11.67 19.32 17.22
C PRO A 174 -12.48 18.32 18.04
N VAL A 175 -13.73 18.15 17.68
CA VAL A 175 -14.62 17.23 18.39
C VAL A 175 -14.86 16.00 17.54
N ASP A 176 -14.71 14.84 18.18
CA ASP A 176 -15.07 13.58 17.56
C ASP A 176 -16.59 13.54 17.33
N PRO A 177 -17.07 13.17 16.13
CA PRO A 177 -18.48 13.06 15.86
C PRO A 177 -19.06 12.05 16.84
N PRO A 178 -20.14 12.40 17.55
CA PRO A 178 -20.73 11.49 18.53
C PRO A 178 -21.02 10.14 17.88
N ALA A 179 -20.69 9.05 18.58
CA ALA A 179 -20.87 7.69 18.03
C ALA A 179 -22.36 7.38 17.76
N LEU A 180 -23.24 8.02 18.53
CA LEU A 180 -24.69 7.93 18.40
C LEU A 180 -25.20 9.25 17.82
N PHE A 181 -25.65 9.20 16.58
CA PHE A 181 -26.17 10.38 15.89
C PHE A 181 -27.67 10.48 16.07
N LEU A 182 -28.15 11.70 16.32
CA LEU A 182 -29.54 11.97 16.62
C LEU A 182 -30.42 12.20 15.38
N SER A 183 -29.82 12.36 14.19
CA SER A 183 -30.57 12.62 12.96
C SER A 183 -29.89 11.99 11.75
N THR A 184 -30.46 10.90 11.26
CA THR A 184 -30.22 10.40 9.91
C THR A 184 -30.95 11.32 8.93
N LYS A 185 -30.27 11.81 7.89
CA LYS A 185 -30.91 12.59 6.84
C LYS A 185 -31.11 11.72 5.62
N ASP A 186 -32.35 11.67 5.12
CA ASP A 186 -32.63 11.02 3.85
C ASP A 186 -31.81 11.68 2.74
N PHE A 187 -30.99 10.88 2.07
CA PHE A 187 -30.15 11.36 1.01
C PHE A 187 -30.90 11.24 -0.33
N PRO A 188 -31.18 12.35 -1.04
CA PRO A 188 -32.07 12.32 -2.19
C PRO A 188 -31.49 11.60 -3.41
N GLU A 189 -30.17 11.38 -3.44
CA GLU A 189 -29.46 10.80 -4.58
C GLU A 189 -28.71 9.54 -4.18
N TYR A 190 -29.31 8.42 -4.50
CA TYR A 190 -28.78 7.13 -4.10
C TYR A 190 -27.57 6.69 -4.90
N MET A 191 -27.20 7.35 -6.02
CA MET A 191 -26.17 6.83 -6.91
C MET A 191 -25.32 7.94 -7.51
N ILE A 192 -23.99 7.85 -7.34
CA ILE A 192 -23.04 8.89 -7.79
C ILE A 192 -21.98 8.25 -8.66
N GLY A 193 -21.98 8.61 -9.95
CA GLY A 193 -21.03 8.07 -10.94
C GLY A 193 -19.59 8.52 -10.70
N ALA A 194 -18.67 7.92 -11.46
CA ALA A 194 -17.27 8.32 -11.50
C ALA A 194 -17.16 9.80 -11.90
N SER A 195 -16.37 10.59 -11.15
CA SER A 195 -16.29 12.04 -11.31
C SER A 195 -17.61 12.81 -11.12
N GLY A 196 -18.69 12.11 -10.74
CA GLY A 196 -20.01 12.67 -10.52
C GLY A 196 -20.07 13.54 -9.27
N SER A 197 -21.10 14.38 -9.20
CA SER A 197 -21.38 15.18 -8.00
C SER A 197 -22.85 15.09 -7.68
N THR A 198 -23.17 15.18 -6.39
CA THR A 198 -24.55 15.24 -5.95
C THR A 198 -25.15 16.59 -6.26
N LYS A 199 -26.49 16.68 -6.20
CA LYS A 199 -27.16 17.96 -5.99
C LYS A 199 -26.61 18.66 -4.77
N VAL A 200 -26.71 19.98 -4.85
CA VAL A 200 -26.36 20.90 -3.77
C VAL A 200 -27.36 20.72 -2.62
N VAL A 201 -26.84 20.50 -1.42
CA VAL A 201 -27.58 20.30 -0.19
C VAL A 201 -27.35 21.49 0.73
N ASN A 202 -28.42 22.02 1.31
CA ASN A 202 -28.35 23.00 2.38
C ASN A 202 -28.39 22.29 3.73
N TYR A 203 -27.48 22.69 4.62
CA TYR A 203 -27.44 22.30 6.01
C TYR A 203 -27.55 23.53 6.90
N SER A 204 -28.39 23.41 7.93
CA SER A 204 -28.48 24.35 9.03
C SER A 204 -28.53 23.59 10.35
N PRO A 205 -27.78 24.02 11.39
CA PRO A 205 -27.79 23.34 12.68
C PRO A 205 -29.18 23.38 13.32
N VAL A 206 -29.59 22.28 13.97
CA VAL A 206 -30.87 22.20 14.68
C VAL A 206 -30.92 23.21 15.83
N LYS A 207 -29.83 23.30 16.60
CA LYS A 207 -29.68 24.28 17.68
C LYS A 207 -29.07 25.57 17.12
N ARG A 208 -29.81 26.67 17.19
CA ARG A 208 -29.30 27.99 16.81
C ARG A 208 -28.14 28.38 17.74
N PRO A 209 -27.02 28.91 17.21
CA PRO A 209 -25.92 29.36 18.03
C PRO A 209 -26.29 30.65 18.79
N LEU A 210 -25.69 30.82 19.96
CA LEU A 210 -25.79 32.05 20.75
C LEU A 210 -24.87 33.13 20.17
N VAL A 211 -25.20 34.38 20.45
CA VAL A 211 -24.37 35.55 20.11
C VAL A 211 -22.95 35.39 20.64
N SER A 212 -22.78 34.88 21.87
CA SER A 212 -21.45 34.60 22.45
C SER A 212 -20.63 33.65 21.57
N HIS A 213 -21.21 32.55 21.10
CA HIS A 213 -20.52 31.57 20.27
C HIS A 213 -20.07 32.16 18.93
N VAL A 214 -20.95 32.92 18.27
CA VAL A 214 -20.64 33.59 17.00
C VAL A 214 -19.50 34.59 17.18
N ARG A 215 -19.53 35.38 18.27
CA ARG A 215 -18.48 36.34 18.59
C ARG A 215 -17.15 35.63 18.87
N SER A 216 -17.16 34.47 19.51
CA SER A 216 -15.96 33.65 19.72
C SER A 216 -15.35 33.17 18.41
N ILE A 217 -16.16 32.85 17.39
CA ILE A 217 -15.69 32.55 16.03
C ILE A 217 -15.04 33.79 15.39
N GLY A 218 -15.69 34.96 15.45
CA GLY A 218 -15.15 36.19 14.89
C GLY A 218 -13.79 36.59 15.50
N ARG A 219 -13.64 36.36 16.81
CA ARG A 219 -12.39 36.56 17.55
C ARG A 219 -11.35 35.45 17.38
N ASN A 220 -11.65 34.42 16.56
CA ASN A 220 -10.81 33.25 16.36
C ASN A 220 -10.43 32.52 17.68
N SER A 221 -11.34 32.58 18.66
CA SER A 221 -11.21 31.90 19.97
C SER A 221 -12.02 30.60 20.04
N ALA A 222 -12.92 30.39 19.08
CA ALA A 222 -13.64 29.13 18.85
C ALA A 222 -13.81 28.92 17.34
N HIS A 223 -14.18 27.71 16.94
CA HIS A 223 -14.39 27.34 15.55
C HIS A 223 -15.77 26.72 15.37
N LEU A 224 -16.44 27.04 14.27
CA LEU A 224 -17.50 26.19 13.75
C LEU A 224 -16.86 24.95 13.12
N TRP A 225 -17.18 23.81 13.69
CA TRP A 225 -16.90 22.49 13.14
C TRP A 225 -18.11 22.03 12.34
N PHE A 226 -17.91 21.68 11.07
CA PHE A 226 -18.90 21.07 10.20
C PHE A 226 -18.38 19.68 9.81
N PHE A 227 -19.08 18.63 10.21
CA PHE A 227 -18.57 17.27 10.13
C PHE A 227 -19.68 16.27 9.83
N GLY A 228 -19.29 15.08 9.43
CA GLY A 228 -20.26 14.03 9.13
C GLY A 228 -19.63 12.72 8.70
N ARG A 229 -20.53 11.75 8.46
CA ARG A 229 -20.22 10.43 7.92
C ARG A 229 -21.17 10.12 6.78
N LEU A 230 -20.59 9.73 5.66
CA LEU A 230 -21.31 9.21 4.50
C LEU A 230 -21.08 7.69 4.47
N TYR A 231 -22.16 6.93 4.63
CA TYR A 231 -22.17 5.47 4.45
C TYR A 231 -22.64 5.17 3.05
N TYR A 232 -21.89 4.32 2.35
CA TYR A 232 -22.17 3.99 0.96
C TYR A 232 -21.67 2.58 0.63
N ASP A 233 -22.26 1.99 -0.40
CA ASP A 233 -21.85 0.69 -0.92
C ASP A 233 -21.11 0.87 -2.24
N ASP A 234 -19.98 0.20 -2.36
CA ASP A 234 -19.23 0.16 -3.61
C ASP A 234 -19.85 -0.77 -4.65
N VAL A 235 -19.39 -0.64 -5.91
CA VAL A 235 -19.84 -1.53 -7.00
C VAL A 235 -19.61 -3.02 -6.70
N PHE A 236 -18.77 -3.34 -5.71
CA PHE A 236 -18.47 -4.71 -5.28
C PHE A 236 -19.32 -5.15 -4.06
N GLY A 237 -20.21 -4.29 -3.57
CA GLY A 237 -21.07 -4.55 -2.42
C GLY A 237 -20.38 -4.39 -1.06
N ASN A 238 -19.18 -3.81 -0.99
CA ASN A 238 -18.55 -3.53 0.29
C ASN A 238 -19.10 -2.24 0.88
N HIS A 239 -19.43 -2.29 2.17
CA HIS A 239 -19.81 -1.11 2.93
C HIS A 239 -18.58 -0.24 3.23
N GLN A 240 -18.65 1.02 2.86
CA GLN A 240 -17.60 2.01 3.08
C GLN A 240 -18.14 3.19 3.90
N VAL A 241 -17.22 3.86 4.61
CA VAL A 241 -17.54 5.04 5.42
C VAL A 241 -16.57 6.15 5.08
N HIS A 242 -17.08 7.26 4.54
CA HIS A 242 -16.31 8.48 4.37
C HIS A 242 -16.60 9.45 5.51
N ARG A 243 -15.56 9.82 6.25
CA ARG A 243 -15.63 10.82 7.32
C ARG A 243 -15.09 12.14 6.80
N PHE A 244 -15.74 13.25 7.14
CA PHE A 244 -15.25 14.57 6.77
C PHE A 244 -15.37 15.54 7.94
N TYR A 245 -14.46 16.50 7.97
CA TYR A 245 -14.39 17.56 8.96
C TYR A 245 -13.97 18.85 8.30
N PHE A 246 -14.67 19.93 8.60
CA PHE A 246 -14.33 21.29 8.21
C PHE A 246 -14.30 22.14 9.46
N ARG A 247 -13.36 23.07 9.51
CA ARG A 247 -13.30 24.10 10.55
C ARG A 247 -13.37 25.48 9.95
N SER A 248 -14.08 26.38 10.62
CA SER A 248 -14.02 27.80 10.29
C SER A 248 -12.67 28.39 10.67
N LYS A 249 -12.07 29.15 9.76
CA LYS A 249 -10.90 29.97 10.05
C LYS A 249 -11.10 31.40 9.55
N CYS A 250 -10.50 32.35 10.27
CA CYS A 250 -10.27 33.71 9.81
C CYS A 250 -8.81 33.79 9.33
N PRO A 251 -8.52 33.80 8.01
CA PRO A 251 -7.17 34.01 7.51
C PRO A 251 -6.63 35.36 7.98
N LEU A 252 -5.33 35.43 8.31
CA LEU A 252 -4.71 36.66 8.77
C LEU A 252 -4.84 37.75 7.69
N GLY A 253 -5.42 38.90 8.05
CA GLY A 253 -5.64 40.01 7.12
C GLY A 253 -6.85 39.85 6.19
N SER A 254 -7.71 38.85 6.42
CA SER A 254 -8.96 38.68 5.70
C SER A 254 -10.16 38.89 6.63
N ASP A 255 -11.13 39.69 6.18
CA ASP A 255 -12.43 39.86 6.86
C ASP A 255 -13.41 38.72 6.53
N SER A 256 -12.96 37.71 5.79
CA SER A 256 -13.78 36.55 5.43
C SER A 256 -13.43 35.33 6.26
N ILE A 257 -14.46 34.71 6.81
CA ILE A 257 -14.37 33.38 7.42
C ILE A 257 -14.43 32.36 6.29
N VAL A 258 -13.58 31.35 6.33
CA VAL A 258 -13.59 30.24 5.38
C VAL A 258 -13.74 28.91 6.11
N LEU A 259 -14.50 27.99 5.52
CA LEU A 259 -14.54 26.59 5.98
C LEU A 259 -13.43 25.81 5.28
N GLN A 260 -12.43 25.38 6.05
CA GLN A 260 -11.31 24.59 5.54
C GLN A 260 -11.44 23.13 5.96
N PRO A 261 -11.13 22.15 5.09
CA PRO A 261 -10.98 20.77 5.49
C PRO A 261 -10.00 20.65 6.66
N PHE A 262 -10.36 19.84 7.65
CA PHE A 262 -9.50 19.47 8.75
C PHE A 262 -9.12 18.00 8.60
N GLU A 263 -7.85 17.76 8.28
CA GLU A 263 -7.32 16.40 8.33
C GLU A 263 -7.17 15.98 9.78
N TYR A 264 -8.18 15.27 10.29
CA TYR A 264 -8.06 14.57 11.56
C TYR A 264 -7.08 13.42 11.37
N LYS A 265 -5.82 13.62 11.76
CA LYS A 265 -4.89 12.51 11.94
C LYS A 265 -5.31 11.80 13.23
N ASP A 266 -5.87 10.59 13.08
CA ASP A 266 -6.06 9.67 14.19
C ASP A 266 -4.67 9.32 14.76
N TYR A 267 -4.15 10.12 15.69
CA TYR A 267 -2.82 9.90 16.29
C TYR A 267 -2.74 8.57 17.07
N ASN A 268 -3.88 7.89 17.27
CA ASN A 268 -3.99 6.59 17.93
C ASN A 268 -4.18 5.40 16.97
N GLN A 269 -4.23 5.61 15.65
CA GLN A 269 -4.16 4.50 14.70
C GLN A 269 -2.79 4.51 14.03
N SER A 270 -1.87 3.73 14.58
CA SER A 270 -0.65 3.31 13.89
C SER A 270 -1.07 2.47 12.68
N THR A 271 -1.29 3.11 11.53
CA THR A 271 -1.19 2.46 10.21
C THR A 271 0.19 1.90 10.01
#